data_AF-A0A172YRT9-F1
#
_entry.id   AF-A0A172YRT9-F1
#
_cell.length_a   1.000
_cell.length_b   1.000
_cell.length_c   1.000
_cell.angle_alpha   90.00
_cell.angle_beta   90.00
_cell.angle_gamma   90.00
#
_symmetry.space_group_name_H-M   'P 1'
#
loop_
_entity.id
_entity.type
_entity.pdbx_description
1 polymer ?
#
loop_
_entity_poly.entity_id
_entity_poly.type
_entity_poly.pdbx_seq_one_letter_code
_entity_poly.pdbx_strand_id
1 'polypeptide(L)'
;MTVYIMIGSFILFCVVLMAWKKIENSGKRQDSALKQRAIFNLNEQLTYTRLKEVLPDRTILAHVSYDALLTTKFYRTRNKYRHLIADFVVLDQHHQIVAIVAVDDPLVLKRPQQAQYQDALLTMAGYRVIRYEDVPEYQQLRQDFLREQDVVDQETKTNSLSDLKKYHLYSDLERRKIKAVS
;
A
#
# COMPACT_ATOMS: atom_id res chain seq x y z
N MET A 1 56.08 -40.95 20.94
CA MET A 1 55.78 -40.48 19.57
C MET A 1 54.33 -40.73 19.17
N THR A 2 53.80 -41.94 19.31
CA THR A 2 52.40 -42.28 18.97
C THR A 2 51.35 -41.49 19.74
N VAL A 3 51.59 -41.23 21.04
CA VAL A 3 50.66 -40.47 21.90
C VAL A 3 50.47 -39.02 21.44
N TYR A 4 51.53 -38.36 20.98
CA TYR A 4 51.44 -36.98 20.47
C TYR A 4 50.69 -36.90 19.13
N ILE A 5 50.85 -37.92 18.28
CA ILE A 5 50.13 -38.03 17.00
C ILE A 5 48.62 -38.25 17.26
N MET A 6 48.27 -39.06 18.26
CA MET A 6 46.87 -39.27 18.66
C MET A 6 46.22 -37.99 19.22
N ILE A 7 46.94 -37.25 20.06
CA ILE A 7 46.47 -35.96 20.59
C ILE A 7 46.26 -34.93 19.46
N GLY A 8 47.21 -34.85 18.51
CA GLY A 8 47.13 -33.89 17.40
C GLY A 8 45.97 -34.20 16.46
N SER A 9 45.75 -35.48 16.16
CA SER A 9 44.62 -35.93 15.34
C SER A 9 43.27 -35.63 15.99
N PHE A 10 43.17 -35.83 17.31
CA PHE A 10 41.95 -35.54 18.05
C PHE A 10 41.60 -34.04 18.04
N ILE A 11 42.59 -33.17 18.25
CA ILE A 11 42.40 -31.71 18.20
C ILE A 11 41.95 -31.27 16.80
N LEU A 12 42.61 -31.79 15.75
CA LEU A 12 42.26 -31.46 14.38
C LEU A 12 40.83 -31.92 14.03
N PHE A 13 40.43 -33.10 14.50
CA PHE A 13 39.07 -33.62 14.33
C PHE A 13 38.02 -32.73 15.04
N CYS A 14 38.29 -32.28 16.27
CA CYS A 14 37.41 -31.36 16.98
C CYS A 14 37.24 -30.01 16.24
N VAL A 15 38.32 -29.47 15.67
CA VAL A 15 38.27 -28.21 14.91
C VAL A 15 37.41 -28.36 13.64
N VAL A 16 37.54 -29.48 12.93
CA VAL A 16 36.72 -29.78 11.74
C VAL A 16 35.24 -29.92 12.10
N LEU A 17 34.92 -30.62 13.20
CA LEU A 17 33.53 -30.74 13.68
C LEU A 17 32.92 -29.38 14.05
N MET A 18 33.67 -28.49 14.69
CA MET A 18 33.19 -27.13 15.01
C MET A 18 32.95 -26.29 13.75
N ALA A 19 33.81 -26.42 12.74
CA ALA A 19 33.65 -25.72 11.45
C ALA A 19 32.39 -26.19 10.71
N TRP A 20 32.12 -27.51 10.68
CA TRP A 20 30.91 -28.07 10.08
C TRP A 20 29.64 -27.61 10.82
N LYS A 21 29.66 -27.65 12.16
CA LYS A 21 28.49 -27.22 12.96
C LYS A 21 28.19 -25.72 12.82
N LYS A 22 29.21 -24.88 12.61
CA LYS A 22 29.04 -23.44 12.37
C LYS A 22 28.41 -23.14 11.00
N ILE A 23 28.76 -23.91 9.98
CA ILE A 23 28.15 -23.81 8.64
C ILE A 23 26.67 -24.23 8.69
N GLU A 24 26.35 -25.33 9.35
CA GLU A 24 24.96 -25.81 9.45
C GLU A 24 24.06 -24.84 10.24
N ASN A 25 24.60 -24.23 11.31
CA ASN A 25 23.82 -23.31 12.15
C ASN A 25 23.67 -21.89 11.56
N SER A 26 24.33 -21.58 10.44
CA SER A 26 24.18 -20.30 9.71
C SER A 26 22.88 -20.21 8.89
N GLY A 27 22.17 -21.34 8.70
CA GLY A 27 20.90 -21.41 7.98
C GLY A 27 19.66 -21.03 8.79
N LYS A 28 19.78 -20.87 10.12
CA LYS A 28 18.67 -20.38 10.95
C LYS A 28 18.64 -18.87 10.84
N ARG A 29 17.91 -18.38 9.84
CA ARG A 29 17.43 -16.99 9.78
C ARG A 29 16.81 -16.70 11.14
N GLN A 30 17.50 -15.93 11.96
CA GLN A 30 16.94 -15.42 13.20
C GLN A 30 15.87 -14.43 12.75
N ASP A 31 14.63 -14.89 12.72
CA ASP A 31 13.50 -14.00 12.52
C ASP A 31 13.53 -13.00 13.67
N SER A 32 13.88 -11.75 13.35
CA SER A 32 13.93 -10.67 14.31
C SER A 32 12.61 -10.58 15.06
N ALA A 33 12.67 -10.35 16.38
CA ALA A 33 11.48 -10.20 17.19
C ALA A 33 10.55 -9.14 16.58
N LEU A 34 9.31 -9.55 16.29
CA LEU A 34 8.30 -8.68 15.72
C LEU A 34 7.95 -7.61 16.77
N LYS A 35 8.16 -6.34 16.41
CA LYS A 35 7.78 -5.20 17.26
C LYS A 35 6.55 -4.53 16.67
N GLN A 36 5.64 -4.10 17.54
CA GLN A 36 4.53 -3.25 17.14
C GLN A 36 5.10 -1.94 16.57
N ARG A 37 4.61 -1.54 15.39
CA ARG A 37 4.99 -0.30 14.72
C ARG A 37 3.78 0.64 14.71
N ALA A 38 4.03 1.93 14.93
CA ALA A 38 3.00 2.95 14.73
C ALA A 38 2.52 2.91 13.28
N ILE A 39 1.20 2.90 13.09
CA ILE A 39 0.59 2.84 11.76
C ILE A 39 0.93 4.12 11.00
N PHE A 40 0.87 5.29 11.66
CA PHE A 40 1.12 6.58 11.04
C PHE A 40 2.45 7.21 11.47
N ASN A 41 3.07 7.95 10.54
CA ASN A 41 4.03 9.00 10.88
C ASN A 41 3.31 10.23 11.47
N LEU A 42 4.03 11.12 12.17
CA LEU A 42 3.46 12.35 12.74
C LEU A 42 2.80 13.22 11.67
N ASN A 43 3.47 13.39 10.52
CA ASN A 43 2.96 14.16 9.38
C ASN A 43 1.69 13.52 8.81
N GLU A 44 1.69 12.20 8.61
CA GLU A 44 0.53 11.45 8.14
C GLU A 44 -0.65 11.55 9.13
N GLN A 45 -0.40 11.45 10.43
CA GLN A 45 -1.43 11.56 11.46
C GLN A 45 -2.10 12.94 11.44
N LEU A 46 -1.29 14.01 11.30
CA LEU A 46 -1.81 15.37 11.17
C LEU A 46 -2.64 15.51 9.89
N THR A 47 -2.13 15.05 8.75
CA THR A 47 -2.85 15.11 7.48
C THR A 47 -4.16 14.34 7.54
N TYR A 48 -4.17 13.14 8.13
CA TYR A 48 -5.38 12.33 8.29
C TYR A 48 -6.43 13.05 9.14
N THR A 49 -6.02 13.67 10.24
CA THR A 49 -6.91 14.42 11.12
C THR A 49 -7.52 15.60 10.38
N ARG A 50 -6.71 16.36 9.63
CA ARG A 50 -7.17 17.49 8.82
C ARG A 50 -8.12 17.06 7.71
N LEU A 51 -7.80 15.98 6.99
CA LEU A 51 -8.68 15.42 5.95
C LEU A 51 -10.03 15.03 6.52
N LYS A 52 -10.06 14.38 7.69
CA LYS A 52 -11.29 13.98 8.36
C LYS A 52 -12.13 15.16 8.83
N GLU A 53 -11.49 16.25 9.26
CA GLU A 53 -12.17 17.48 9.65
C GLU A 53 -12.73 18.26 8.44
N VAL A 54 -12.02 18.27 7.31
CA VAL A 54 -12.46 18.94 6.08
C VAL A 54 -13.56 18.15 5.34
N LEU A 55 -13.49 16.82 5.39
CA LEU A 55 -14.40 15.92 4.68
C LEU A 55 -15.09 14.94 5.65
N PRO A 56 -15.97 15.42 6.54
CA PRO A 56 -16.59 14.57 7.56
C PRO A 56 -17.52 13.49 6.97
N ASP A 57 -18.12 13.78 5.81
CA ASP A 57 -19.08 12.88 5.14
C ASP A 57 -18.41 11.84 4.24
N ARG A 58 -17.08 11.90 4.08
CA ARG A 58 -16.32 11.02 3.18
C ARG A 58 -15.50 10.02 3.98
N THR A 59 -15.31 8.84 3.41
CA THR A 59 -14.50 7.80 4.03
C THR A 59 -13.05 7.92 3.56
N ILE A 60 -12.11 7.94 4.49
CA ILE A 60 -10.68 8.04 4.18
C ILE A 60 -10.03 6.71 4.55
N LEU A 61 -9.43 6.04 3.56
CA LEU A 61 -8.62 4.85 3.77
C LEU A 61 -7.15 5.24 3.84
N ALA A 62 -6.46 4.75 4.85
CA ALA A 62 -5.02 4.91 5.00
C ALA A 62 -4.26 3.67 4.51
N HIS A 63 -3.08 3.88 3.93
CA HIS A 63 -2.13 2.83 3.55
C HIS A 63 -2.75 1.75 2.66
N VAL A 64 -3.37 2.18 1.56
CA VAL A 64 -4.02 1.28 0.61
C VAL A 64 -3.00 0.73 -0.37
N SER A 65 -2.98 -0.59 -0.57
CA SER A 65 -2.08 -1.20 -1.55
C SER A 65 -2.48 -0.82 -2.97
N TYR A 66 -1.49 -0.58 -3.84
CA TYR A 66 -1.76 -0.31 -5.25
C TYR A 66 -2.45 -1.48 -5.95
N ASP A 67 -2.31 -2.68 -5.41
CA ASP A 67 -2.98 -3.89 -5.90
C ASP A 67 -4.51 -3.86 -5.72
N ALA A 68 -5.01 -3.09 -4.75
CA ALA A 68 -6.44 -2.85 -4.58
C ALA A 68 -6.98 -1.77 -5.52
N LEU A 69 -6.12 -0.85 -5.97
CA LEU A 69 -6.48 0.29 -6.80
C LEU A 69 -6.35 -0.04 -8.30
N LEU A 70 -5.35 -0.84 -8.67
CA LEU A 70 -4.97 -1.11 -10.04
C LEU A 70 -5.22 -2.57 -10.40
N THR A 71 -5.77 -2.81 -11.59
CA THR A 71 -5.86 -4.13 -12.19
C THR A 71 -5.16 -4.17 -13.53
N THR A 72 -4.39 -5.23 -13.78
CA THR A 72 -3.68 -5.40 -15.04
C THR A 72 -3.69 -6.86 -15.46
N LYS A 73 -3.79 -7.10 -16.78
CA LYS A 73 -3.76 -8.46 -17.36
C LYS A 73 -2.40 -9.15 -17.21
N PHE A 74 -1.30 -8.40 -17.22
CA PHE A 74 0.05 -8.96 -17.27
C PHE A 74 0.71 -8.98 -15.89
N TYR A 75 1.10 -10.17 -15.44
CA TYR A 75 1.80 -10.36 -14.15
C TYR A 75 3.08 -9.52 -14.03
N ARG A 76 3.85 -9.36 -15.12
CA ARG A 76 5.08 -8.56 -15.14
C ARG A 76 4.80 -7.09 -14.79
N THR A 77 3.68 -6.55 -15.26
CA THR A 77 3.26 -5.18 -14.95
C THR A 77 2.79 -5.09 -13.50
N ARG A 78 2.01 -6.07 -13.03
CA ARG A 78 1.56 -6.16 -11.64
C ARG A 78 2.71 -6.14 -10.63
N ASN A 79 3.78 -6.87 -10.91
CA ASN A 79 4.93 -6.91 -10.01
C ASN A 79 5.63 -5.55 -9.81
N LYS A 80 5.46 -4.60 -10.75
CA LYS A 80 6.05 -3.26 -10.64
C LYS A 80 5.42 -2.44 -9.51
N TYR A 81 4.11 -2.55 -9.32
CA TYR A 81 3.36 -1.78 -8.32
C TYR A 81 2.91 -2.60 -7.10
N ARG A 82 3.10 -3.92 -7.10
CA ARG A 82 2.64 -4.82 -6.03
C ARG A 82 3.12 -4.45 -4.62
N HIS A 83 4.27 -3.79 -4.49
CA HIS A 83 4.86 -3.39 -3.22
C HIS A 83 4.64 -1.91 -2.90
N LEU A 84 3.87 -1.20 -3.74
CA LEU A 84 3.55 0.21 -3.57
C LEU A 84 2.27 0.35 -2.74
N ILE A 85 2.27 1.37 -1.89
CA ILE A 85 1.19 1.70 -0.97
C ILE A 85 0.91 3.19 -1.16
N ALA A 86 -0.37 3.54 -1.27
CA ALA A 86 -0.85 4.91 -1.29
C ALA A 86 -1.10 5.38 0.14
N ASP A 87 -0.73 6.62 0.45
CA ASP A 87 -0.83 7.15 1.81
C ASP A 87 -2.29 7.28 2.24
N PHE A 88 -3.09 8.01 1.45
CA PHE A 88 -4.52 8.17 1.69
C PHE A 88 -5.34 8.02 0.41
N VAL A 89 -6.48 7.36 0.54
CA VAL A 89 -7.49 7.23 -0.53
C VAL A 89 -8.81 7.78 0.01
N VAL A 90 -9.31 8.82 -0.64
CA VAL A 90 -10.58 9.45 -0.30
C VAL A 90 -11.69 8.77 -1.10
N LEU A 91 -12.67 8.25 -0.39
CA LEU A 91 -13.85 7.60 -0.94
C LEU A 91 -15.08 8.49 -0.76
N ASP A 92 -15.99 8.38 -1.71
CA ASP A 92 -17.33 8.95 -1.59
C ASP A 92 -18.26 8.09 -0.71
N GLN A 93 -19.47 8.58 -0.42
CA GLN A 93 -20.52 7.87 0.31
C GLN A 93 -20.88 6.52 -0.33
N HIS A 94 -20.73 6.41 -1.65
CA HIS A 94 -20.92 5.18 -2.42
C HIS A 94 -19.67 4.27 -2.49
N HIS A 95 -18.66 4.55 -1.66
CA HIS A 95 -17.38 3.82 -1.62
C HIS A 95 -16.61 3.84 -2.95
N GLN A 96 -16.84 4.86 -3.78
CA GLN A 96 -16.07 5.10 -5.01
C GLN A 96 -14.86 5.97 -4.70
N ILE A 97 -13.73 5.68 -5.35
CA ILE A 97 -12.50 6.44 -5.17
C ILE A 97 -12.65 7.80 -5.85
N VAL A 98 -12.55 8.86 -5.07
CA VAL A 98 -12.60 10.25 -5.55
C VAL A 98 -11.19 10.73 -5.88
N ALA A 99 -10.30 10.64 -4.89
CA ALA A 99 -8.94 11.14 -5.02
C ALA A 99 -7.99 10.31 -4.17
N ILE A 100 -6.75 10.25 -4.62
CA ILE A 100 -5.64 9.66 -3.89
C ILE A 100 -4.74 10.79 -3.43
N VAL A 101 -4.52 10.89 -2.13
CA VAL A 101 -3.68 11.91 -1.51
C VAL A 101 -2.35 11.27 -1.11
N ALA A 102 -1.26 11.80 -1.64
CA ALA A 102 0.11 11.42 -1.29
C ALA A 102 0.74 12.54 -0.45
N VAL A 103 1.39 12.16 0.65
CA VAL A 103 2.06 13.09 1.56
C VAL A 103 3.53 12.73 1.60
N ASP A 104 4.36 13.61 1.06
CA ASP A 104 5.80 13.45 1.21
C ASP A 104 6.27 14.05 2.55
N ASP A 105 7.41 13.54 3.00
CA ASP A 105 8.10 14.03 4.18
C ASP A 105 9.42 14.65 3.68
N PRO A 106 9.61 15.97 3.79
CA PRO A 106 10.81 16.64 3.27
C PRO A 106 12.09 16.15 3.97
N LEU A 107 11.95 15.56 5.17
CA LEU A 107 13.06 15.02 5.94
C LEU A 107 13.52 13.66 5.40
N VAL A 108 12.68 12.97 4.63
CA VAL A 108 13.03 11.70 4.01
C VAL A 108 13.57 11.99 2.63
N LEU A 109 14.87 11.71 2.42
CA LEU A 109 15.53 11.81 1.11
C LEU A 109 14.98 10.74 0.15
N LYS A 110 13.74 10.92 -0.32
CA LYS A 110 13.11 10.08 -1.34
C LYS A 110 13.63 10.49 -2.71
N ARG A 111 13.73 9.52 -3.63
CA ARG A 111 14.08 9.80 -5.02
C ARG A 111 12.86 10.41 -5.72
N PRO A 112 12.96 11.63 -6.30
CA PRO A 112 11.82 12.28 -6.95
C PRO A 112 11.27 11.45 -8.12
N GLN A 113 12.13 10.68 -8.79
CA GLN A 113 11.74 9.77 -9.87
C GLN A 113 10.73 8.69 -9.43
N GLN A 114 10.80 8.25 -8.17
CA GLN A 114 9.90 7.21 -7.66
C GLN A 114 8.51 7.78 -7.37
N ALA A 115 8.44 9.00 -6.84
CA ALA A 115 7.18 9.73 -6.64
C ALA A 115 6.49 9.99 -7.98
N GLN A 116 7.22 10.50 -8.98
CA GLN A 116 6.70 10.71 -10.33
C GLN A 116 6.19 9.41 -10.98
N TYR A 117 6.89 8.30 -10.78
CA TYR A 117 6.45 7.00 -11.28
C TYR A 117 5.14 6.53 -10.63
N GLN A 118 5.00 6.73 -9.33
CA GLN A 118 3.76 6.42 -8.59
C GLN A 118 2.58 7.24 -9.11
N ASP A 119 2.79 8.54 -9.29
CA ASP A 119 1.75 9.47 -9.77
C ASP A 119 1.34 9.13 -11.19
N ALA A 120 2.32 8.81 -12.05
CA ALA A 120 2.06 8.40 -13.42
C ALA A 120 1.21 7.11 -13.47
N LEU A 121 1.49 6.12 -12.62
CA LEU A 121 0.71 4.87 -12.58
C LEU A 121 -0.76 5.11 -12.21
N LEU A 122 -1.00 5.94 -11.21
CA LEU A 122 -2.36 6.27 -10.77
C LEU A 122 -3.09 7.11 -11.81
N THR A 123 -2.41 8.10 -12.40
CA THR A 123 -2.96 8.94 -13.46
C THR A 123 -3.29 8.13 -14.72
N MET A 124 -2.44 7.17 -15.10
CA MET A 124 -2.70 6.25 -16.21
C MET A 124 -3.93 5.37 -15.98
N ALA A 125 -4.27 5.09 -14.72
CA ALA A 125 -5.49 4.36 -14.37
C ALA A 125 -6.73 5.25 -14.27
N GLY A 126 -6.59 6.56 -14.49
CA GLY A 126 -7.68 7.52 -14.41
C GLY A 126 -7.96 8.02 -12.99
N TYR A 127 -7.11 7.71 -12.01
CA TYR A 127 -7.25 8.27 -10.67
C TYR A 127 -6.66 9.67 -10.60
N ARG A 128 -7.35 10.54 -9.88
CA ARG A 128 -6.83 11.84 -9.49
C ARG A 128 -5.83 11.67 -8.35
N VAL A 129 -4.63 12.20 -8.53
CA VAL A 129 -3.57 12.23 -7.52
C VAL A 129 -3.35 13.66 -7.06
N ILE A 130 -3.37 13.86 -5.74
CA ILE A 130 -3.03 15.13 -5.10
C ILE A 130 -1.82 14.87 -4.22
N ARG A 131 -0.68 15.47 -4.57
CA ARG A 131 0.57 15.31 -3.83
C ARG A 131 0.87 16.58 -3.04
N TYR A 132 1.13 16.42 -1.75
CA TYR A 132 1.57 17.49 -0.87
C TYR A 132 3.03 17.24 -0.48
N GLU A 133 3.88 18.26 -0.65
CA GLU A 133 5.30 18.21 -0.27
C GLU A 133 5.49 18.27 1.26
N ASP A 134 4.56 18.93 1.94
CA ASP A 134 4.52 19.12 3.40
C ASP A 134 3.12 18.83 3.96
N VAL A 135 2.96 18.91 5.29
CA VAL A 135 1.66 18.71 5.95
C VAL A 135 0.65 19.78 5.45
N PRO A 136 -0.39 19.39 4.70
CA PRO A 136 -1.25 20.33 3.99
C PRO A 136 -2.10 21.14 4.96
N GLU A 137 -2.25 22.43 4.68
CA GLU A 137 -3.08 23.33 5.48
C GLU A 137 -4.58 23.11 5.19
N TYR A 138 -5.43 23.39 6.17
CA TYR A 138 -6.88 23.26 6.06
C TYR A 138 -7.47 23.95 4.82
N GLN A 139 -6.99 25.15 4.50
CA GLN A 139 -7.50 25.92 3.37
C GLN A 139 -7.14 25.30 2.03
N GLN A 140 -5.95 24.72 1.91
CA GLN A 140 -5.47 24.05 0.69
C GLN A 140 -6.30 22.80 0.41
N LEU A 141 -6.45 21.93 1.42
CA LEU A 141 -7.33 20.76 1.33
C LEU A 141 -8.73 21.16 0.87
N ARG A 142 -9.31 22.17 1.55
CA ARG A 142 -10.66 22.61 1.25
C ARG A 142 -10.80 23.10 -0.19
N GLN A 143 -9.85 23.87 -0.72
CA GLN A 143 -9.90 24.35 -2.11
C GLN A 143 -9.77 23.21 -3.13
N ASP A 144 -8.87 22.27 -2.89
CA ASP A 144 -8.62 21.15 -3.81
C ASP A 144 -9.83 20.22 -3.92
N PHE A 145 -10.58 20.04 -2.83
CA PHE A 145 -11.81 19.24 -2.78
C PHE A 145 -13.09 20.02 -3.12
N LEU A 146 -13.17 21.34 -2.88
CA LEU A 146 -14.34 22.14 -3.30
C LEU A 146 -14.43 22.27 -4.81
N ARG A 147 -13.29 22.43 -5.50
CA ARG A 147 -13.25 22.46 -6.96
C ARG A 147 -13.80 21.18 -7.60
N GLU A 148 -13.89 20.11 -6.83
CA GLU A 148 -14.40 18.80 -7.23
C GLU A 148 -15.91 18.65 -7.02
N GLN A 149 -16.48 19.27 -5.98
CA GLN A 149 -17.93 19.26 -5.76
C GLN A 149 -18.67 19.86 -6.97
N ASP A 150 -18.15 20.95 -7.52
CA ASP A 150 -18.74 21.63 -8.68
C ASP A 150 -18.69 20.80 -9.98
N VAL A 151 -17.73 19.89 -10.11
CA VAL A 151 -17.55 19.03 -11.31
C VAL A 151 -18.32 17.72 -11.18
N VAL A 152 -18.28 17.11 -9.99
CA VAL A 152 -19.01 15.86 -9.69
C VAL A 152 -20.52 16.08 -9.76
N ASP A 153 -21.04 17.23 -9.32
CA ASP A 153 -22.47 17.54 -9.40
C ASP A 153 -22.99 17.66 -10.85
N GLN A 154 -22.12 17.95 -11.82
CA GLN A 154 -22.47 17.99 -13.25
C GLN A 154 -22.34 16.63 -13.94
N GLU A 155 -21.35 15.81 -13.58
CA GLU A 155 -21.15 14.47 -14.15
C GLU A 155 -22.12 13.42 -13.56
N THR A 156 -22.55 13.57 -12.31
CA THR A 156 -23.51 12.63 -11.67
C THR A 156 -24.90 12.72 -12.31
N LYS A 157 -25.28 13.91 -12.82
CA LYS A 157 -26.54 14.09 -13.58
C LYS A 157 -26.51 13.44 -14.97
N THR A 158 -25.34 13.34 -15.60
CA THR A 158 -25.20 12.74 -16.94
C THR A 158 -24.93 11.23 -16.89
N ASN A 159 -24.20 10.74 -15.87
CA ASN A 159 -23.91 9.31 -15.71
C ASN A 159 -24.99 8.50 -15.00
N SER A 160 -25.85 9.09 -14.15
CA SER A 160 -26.97 8.34 -13.54
C SER A 160 -27.94 7.75 -14.57
N LEU A 161 -28.08 8.38 -15.75
CA LEU A 161 -28.86 7.87 -16.88
C LEU A 161 -28.14 6.74 -17.66
N SER A 162 -26.82 6.64 -17.59
CA SER A 162 -26.02 5.64 -18.32
C SER A 162 -25.69 4.42 -17.46
N ASP A 163 -25.43 4.58 -16.17
CA ASP A 163 -25.05 3.50 -15.25
C ASP A 163 -26.21 2.58 -14.90
N LEU A 164 -27.46 3.07 -14.84
CA LEU A 164 -28.66 2.23 -14.68
C LEU A 164 -28.77 1.13 -15.75
N LYS A 165 -28.20 1.33 -16.95
CA LYS A 165 -28.19 0.31 -18.02
C LYS A 165 -27.08 -0.75 -17.85
N LYS A 166 -26.02 -0.47 -17.10
CA LYS A 166 -24.83 -1.32 -17.03
C LYS A 166 -24.85 -2.30 -15.84
N TYR A 167 -25.47 -1.90 -14.73
CA TYR A 167 -25.59 -2.75 -13.53
C TYR A 167 -26.61 -3.89 -13.66
N HIS A 168 -27.59 -3.78 -14.55
CA HIS A 168 -28.54 -4.87 -14.84
C HIS A 168 -27.90 -6.11 -15.48
N LEU A 169 -26.65 -6.04 -15.96
CA LEU A 169 -25.99 -7.17 -16.61
C LEU A 169 -25.32 -8.14 -15.61
N TYR A 170 -25.04 -7.71 -14.37
CA TYR A 170 -24.36 -8.53 -13.36
C TYR A 170 -25.30 -9.20 -12.34
N SER A 171 -26.55 -8.74 -12.24
CA SER A 171 -27.52 -9.32 -11.28
C SER A 171 -27.96 -10.75 -11.62
N ASP A 172 -27.75 -11.20 -12.86
CA ASP A 172 -28.23 -12.51 -13.34
C ASP A 172 -27.25 -13.67 -13.09
N LEU A 173 -26.03 -13.41 -12.60
CA LEU A 173 -24.99 -14.44 -12.47
C LEU A 173 -24.77 -14.97 -11.04
N GLU A 174 -25.40 -14.42 -10.01
CA GLU A 174 -25.20 -14.83 -8.60
C GLU A 174 -26.43 -15.49 -7.94
N ARG A 175 -26.85 -16.64 -8.47
CA ARG A 175 -27.55 -17.63 -7.64
C ARG A 175 -27.07 -19.04 -7.91
N ARG A 176 -25.95 -19.44 -7.29
CA ARG A 176 -25.74 -20.86 -6.96
C ARG A 176 -24.80 -21.08 -5.76
N LYS A 177 -25.48 -21.34 -4.63
CA LYS A 177 -25.16 -22.30 -3.55
C LYS A 177 -23.91 -22.06 -2.71
N ILE A 178 -24.12 -21.41 -1.57
CA ILE A 178 -23.32 -21.62 -0.36
C ILE A 178 -23.82 -22.92 0.29
N LYS A 179 -22.94 -23.92 0.44
CA LYS A 179 -23.16 -25.04 1.38
C LYS A 179 -22.51 -24.63 2.70
N ALA A 180 -23.33 -24.44 3.73
CA ALA A 180 -22.86 -24.38 5.11
C ALA A 180 -22.35 -25.77 5.51
N VAL A 181 -21.15 -25.84 6.07
CA VAL A 181 -20.64 -27.01 6.78
C VAL A 181 -20.86 -26.72 8.26
N SER A 182 -21.69 -27.55 8.90
CA SER A 182 -21.88 -27.64 10.33
C SER A 182 -20.70 -28.32 11.01
#